data_AF-A0A7X8XMR1-F1
#
_entry.id   AF-A0A7X8XMR1-F1
#
_cell.length_a   1.000
_cell.length_b   1.000
_cell.length_c   1.000
_cell.angle_alpha   90.00
_cell.angle_beta   90.00
_cell.angle_gamma   90.00
#
_symmetry.space_group_name_H-M   'P 1'
#
loop_
_entity.id
_entity.type
_entity.pdbx_description
1 polymer ?
#
loop_
_entity_poly.entity_id
_entity_poly.type
_entity_poly.pdbx_seq_one_letter_code
_entity_poly.pdbx_strand_id
1 'polypeptide(L)'
;MRTRRGFTMIEVAIVMGLMALLLTPFLDLVVSIYREIHSISLQADLMAEAERTANGLFRRASLGPYQLHPDNHGIRFADGSEVRFQEGILRMGQQAIPLKDFAAIRRNGVLTVHLCFQAPTRAGGPLEPRHFSFDWPAAGVPR
;
A
#
# COMPACT_ATOMS: atom_id res chain seq x y z
N MET A 1 14.86 30.66 -59.77
CA MET A 1 14.80 29.27 -59.27
C MET A 1 15.34 29.25 -57.84
N ARG A 2 14.51 28.97 -56.83
CA ARG A 2 14.98 28.84 -55.44
C ARG A 2 15.75 27.53 -55.31
N THR A 3 17.06 27.60 -55.11
CA THR A 3 17.92 26.47 -54.79
C THR A 3 17.45 25.85 -53.48
N ARG A 4 16.85 24.66 -53.54
CA ARG A 4 16.69 23.80 -52.35
C ARG A 4 18.08 23.41 -51.88
N ARG A 5 18.63 24.12 -50.90
CA ARG A 5 19.85 23.69 -50.20
C ARG A 5 19.49 22.48 -49.35
N GLY A 6 20.02 21.30 -49.71
CA GLY A 6 19.95 20.13 -48.86
C GLY A 6 20.82 20.33 -47.62
N PHE A 7 20.38 19.81 -46.48
CA PHE A 7 21.16 19.83 -45.24
C PHE A 7 22.47 19.06 -45.42
N THR A 8 23.56 19.61 -44.93
CA THR A 8 24.84 18.89 -44.86
C THR A 8 24.79 17.83 -43.76
N MET A 9 25.51 16.71 -43.94
CA MET A 9 25.58 15.64 -42.92
C MET A 9 26.06 16.15 -41.55
N ILE A 10 26.90 17.18 -41.54
CA ILE A 10 27.40 17.84 -40.33
C ILE A 10 26.26 18.60 -39.62
N GLU A 11 25.45 19.37 -40.35
CA GLU A 11 24.29 20.05 -39.78
C GLU A 11 23.28 19.06 -39.19
N VAL A 12 23.03 17.93 -39.86
CA VAL A 12 22.16 16.87 -39.35
C VAL A 12 22.72 16.26 -38.06
N ALA A 13 24.02 15.97 -38.00
CA ALA A 13 24.67 15.42 -36.80
C ALA A 13 24.62 16.39 -35.61
N ILE A 14 24.85 17.69 -35.85
CA ILE A 14 24.76 18.72 -34.81
C ILE A 14 23.32 18.84 -34.29
N VAL A 15 22.32 18.87 -35.18
CA VAL A 15 20.90 18.94 -34.79
C VAL A 15 20.49 17.71 -34.00
N MET A 16 20.90 16.51 -34.41
CA MET A 16 20.64 15.26 -33.67
C MET A 16 21.30 15.26 -32.29
N GLY A 17 22.55 15.75 -32.18
CA GLY A 17 23.25 15.86 -30.90
C GLY A 17 22.58 16.86 -29.95
N LEU A 18 22.17 18.02 -30.46
CA LEU A 18 21.41 19.02 -29.69
C LEU A 18 20.04 18.49 -29.28
N MET A 19 19.34 17.78 -30.16
CA MET A 19 18.08 17.12 -29.87
C MET A 19 18.23 16.10 -28.73
N ALA A 20 19.27 15.27 -28.76
CA ALA A 20 19.54 14.30 -27.70
C ALA A 20 19.80 15.00 -26.35
N LEU A 21 20.65 16.04 -26.34
CA LEU A 21 20.95 16.84 -25.15
C LEU A 21 19.71 17.50 -24.53
N LEU A 22 18.81 18.00 -25.37
CA LEU A 22 17.56 18.62 -24.93
C LEU A 22 16.50 17.60 -24.51
N LEU A 23 16.53 16.39 -25.08
CA LEU A 23 15.57 15.33 -24.79
C LEU A 23 15.84 14.63 -23.45
N THR A 24 17.11 14.47 -23.06
CA THR A 24 17.49 13.82 -21.79
C THR A 24 16.78 14.40 -20.55
N PRO A 25 16.81 15.73 -20.27
CA PRO A 25 16.13 16.27 -19.09
C PRO A 25 14.61 16.09 -19.13
N PHE A 26 13.99 16.06 -20.31
CA PHE A 26 12.56 15.77 -20.47
C PHE A 26 12.23 14.32 -20.12
N LEU A 27 13.06 13.36 -20.56
CA LEU A 27 12.88 11.95 -20.23
C LEU A 27 13.08 11.73 -18.72
N ASP A 28 14.07 12.37 -18.10
CA ASP A 28 14.30 12.29 -16.66
C ASP A 28 13.12 12.85 -15.86
N LEU A 29 12.54 13.98 -16.31
CA LEU A 29 11.34 14.55 -15.69
C LEU A 29 10.14 13.60 -15.78
N VAL A 30 9.90 13.01 -16.96
CA VAL A 30 8.80 12.04 -17.15
C VAL A 30 8.98 10.82 -16.26
N VAL A 31 10.20 10.28 -16.17
CA VAL A 31 10.52 9.15 -15.29
C VAL A 31 10.31 9.53 -13.82
N SER A 32 10.70 10.74 -13.41
CA SER A 32 10.50 11.24 -12.05
C SER A 32 9.01 11.32 -11.69
N ILE A 33 8.20 11.95 -12.55
CA ILE A 33 6.76 12.10 -12.35
C ILE A 33 6.09 10.72 -12.30
N TYR A 34 6.46 9.81 -13.21
CA TYR A 34 5.90 8.46 -13.22
C TYR A 34 6.19 7.70 -11.91
N ARG A 35 7.42 7.80 -11.40
CA ARG A 35 7.80 7.17 -10.12
C ARG A 35 7.03 7.77 -8.94
N GLU A 36 6.82 9.08 -8.95
CA GLU A 36 6.08 9.78 -7.89
C GLU A 36 4.61 9.38 -7.88
N ILE A 37 3.93 9.42 -9.03
CA ILE A 37 2.53 8.97 -9.15
C ILE A 37 2.38 7.51 -8.71
N HIS A 38 3.28 6.64 -9.17
CA HIS A 38 3.23 5.23 -8.79
C HIS A 38 3.44 5.03 -7.28
N SER A 39 4.32 5.81 -6.65
CA SER A 39 4.52 5.75 -5.21
C SER A 39 3.27 6.16 -4.41
N ILE A 40 2.54 7.18 -4.87
CA ILE A 40 1.29 7.63 -4.25
C ILE A 40 0.21 6.55 -4.38
N SER A 41 0.06 5.96 -5.57
CA SER A 41 -0.89 4.85 -5.80
C SER A 41 -0.62 3.68 -4.87
N LEU A 42 0.63 3.24 -4.73
CA LEU A 42 1.00 2.13 -3.85
C LEU A 42 0.60 2.39 -2.40
N GLN A 43 0.81 3.61 -1.91
CA GLN A 43 0.43 3.96 -0.53
C GLN A 43 -1.10 3.99 -0.33
N ALA A 44 -1.84 4.50 -1.32
CA ALA A 44 -3.30 4.51 -1.30
C ALA A 44 -3.88 3.07 -1.33
N ASP A 45 -3.33 2.21 -2.18
CA ASP A 45 -3.76 0.81 -2.31
C ASP A 45 -3.53 0.04 -1.00
N LEU A 46 -2.38 0.26 -0.35
CA LEU A 46 -2.07 -0.34 0.96
C LEU A 46 -3.00 0.14 2.06
N MET A 47 -3.28 1.45 2.12
CA MET A 47 -4.23 1.98 3.09
C MET A 47 -5.62 1.39 2.87
N ALA A 48 -6.08 1.32 1.62
CA ALA A 48 -7.37 0.73 1.27
C ALA A 48 -7.45 -0.78 1.58
N GLU A 49 -6.37 -1.53 1.41
CA GLU A 49 -6.29 -2.94 1.83
C GLU A 49 -6.32 -3.08 3.36
N ALA A 50 -5.58 -2.23 4.08
CA ALA A 50 -5.55 -2.22 5.53
C ALA A 50 -6.95 -1.89 6.11
N GLU A 51 -7.62 -0.88 5.57
CA GLU A 51 -9.00 -0.52 5.94
C GLU A 51 -9.98 -1.64 5.65
N ARG A 52 -9.93 -2.25 4.46
CA ARG A 52 -10.80 -3.38 4.10
C ARG A 52 -10.60 -4.56 5.05
N THR A 53 -9.35 -4.87 5.39
CA THR A 53 -9.01 -5.92 6.34
C THR A 53 -9.57 -5.63 7.73
N ALA A 54 -9.30 -4.44 8.27
CA ALA A 54 -9.79 -4.03 9.59
C ALA A 54 -11.32 -4.01 9.65
N ASN A 55 -11.99 -3.43 8.65
CA ASN A 55 -13.45 -3.41 8.56
C ASN A 55 -14.05 -4.83 8.46
N GLY A 56 -13.38 -5.74 7.75
CA GLY A 56 -13.76 -7.15 7.70
C GLY A 56 -13.74 -7.81 9.09
N LEU A 57 -12.71 -7.52 9.89
CA LEU A 57 -12.58 -8.02 11.27
C LEU A 57 -13.61 -7.38 12.20
N PHE A 58 -13.79 -6.06 12.13
CA PHE A 58 -14.76 -5.35 12.96
C PHE A 58 -16.19 -5.77 12.68
N ARG A 59 -16.55 -5.96 11.41
CA ARG A 59 -17.87 -6.46 11.04
C ARG A 59 -18.14 -7.84 11.64
N ARG A 60 -17.14 -8.72 11.71
CA ARG A 60 -17.30 -10.03 12.37
C ARG A 60 -17.38 -9.89 13.89
N ALA A 61 -16.53 -9.03 14.47
CA ALA A 61 -16.54 -8.73 15.89
C ALA A 61 -17.87 -8.07 16.35
N SER A 62 -18.58 -7.37 15.46
CA SER A 62 -19.88 -6.77 15.77
C SER A 62 -21.05 -7.74 15.75
N LEU A 63 -20.90 -8.93 15.14
CA LEU A 63 -21.98 -9.93 15.04
C LEU A 63 -22.18 -10.74 16.33
N GLY A 64 -21.25 -10.66 17.28
CA GLY A 64 -21.36 -11.40 18.53
C GLY A 64 -20.11 -11.29 19.40
N PRO A 65 -20.07 -12.01 20.53
CA PRO A 65 -18.89 -12.05 21.38
C PRO A 65 -17.67 -12.61 20.62
N TYR A 66 -16.51 -12.03 20.88
CA TYR A 66 -15.23 -12.50 20.35
C TYR A 66 -14.22 -12.65 21.49
N GLN A 67 -13.22 -13.49 21.27
CA GLN A 67 -12.11 -13.73 22.18
C GLN A 67 -10.80 -13.47 21.45
N LEU A 68 -9.95 -12.65 22.05
CA LEU A 68 -8.58 -12.44 21.56
C LEU A 68 -7.73 -13.63 21.99
N HIS A 69 -6.80 -14.04 21.11
CA HIS A 69 -5.81 -15.03 21.50
C HIS A 69 -4.85 -14.48 22.57
N PRO A 70 -4.26 -15.33 23.42
CA PRO A 70 -3.37 -14.88 24.51
C PRO A 70 -2.15 -14.08 24.05
N ASP A 71 -1.71 -14.30 22.82
CA ASP A 71 -0.58 -13.60 22.20
C ASP A 71 -1.00 -12.34 21.43
N ASN A 72 -2.30 -11.99 21.42
CA ASN A 72 -2.89 -10.90 20.64
C ASN A 72 -2.75 -11.04 19.12
N HIS A 73 -2.24 -12.16 18.60
CA HIS A 73 -2.05 -12.41 17.16
C HIS A 73 -3.22 -13.19 16.55
N GLY A 74 -4.40 -13.12 17.16
CA GLY A 74 -5.60 -13.76 16.62
C GLY A 74 -6.89 -13.35 17.32
N ILE A 75 -8.00 -13.60 16.65
CA ILE A 75 -9.36 -13.34 17.14
C ILE A 75 -10.23 -14.55 16.80
N ARG A 76 -10.89 -15.12 17.80
CA ARG A 76 -11.94 -16.13 17.64
C ARG A 76 -13.31 -15.48 17.79
N PHE A 77 -14.20 -15.74 16.84
CA PHE A 77 -15.53 -15.14 16.79
C PHE A 77 -16.63 -16.09 17.28
N ALA A 78 -17.82 -15.56 17.54
CA ALA A 78 -18.98 -16.31 18.03
C ALA A 78 -19.46 -17.41 17.07
N ASP A 79 -19.26 -17.22 15.77
CA ASP A 79 -19.61 -18.19 14.73
C ASP A 79 -18.62 -19.37 14.64
N GLY A 80 -17.62 -19.41 15.52
CA GLY A 80 -16.55 -20.41 15.52
C GLY A 80 -15.44 -20.13 14.52
N SER A 81 -15.56 -19.08 13.69
CA SER A 81 -14.49 -18.66 12.81
C SER A 81 -13.32 -18.08 13.60
N GLU A 82 -12.11 -18.28 13.09
CA GLU A 82 -10.89 -17.79 13.70
C GLU A 82 -10.09 -16.99 12.66
N VAL A 83 -9.55 -15.87 13.11
CA VAL A 83 -8.52 -15.12 12.41
C VAL A 83 -7.23 -15.30 13.16
N ARG A 84 -6.19 -15.74 12.47
CA ARG A 84 -4.91 -16.07 13.09
C ARG A 84 -3.75 -15.60 12.22
N PHE A 85 -2.81 -14.90 12.85
CA PHE A 85 -1.56 -14.52 12.24
C PHE A 85 -0.48 -15.56 12.57
N GLN A 86 0.08 -16.19 11.54
CA GLN A 86 1.15 -17.18 11.63
C GLN A 86 2.05 -17.03 10.41
N GLU A 87 3.37 -17.11 10.63
CA GLU A 87 4.37 -17.17 9.55
C GLU A 87 4.27 -16.03 8.53
N GLY A 88 3.92 -14.81 8.98
CA GLY A 88 3.79 -13.65 8.08
C GLY A 88 2.49 -13.61 7.27
N ILE A 89 1.50 -14.42 7.64
CA ILE A 89 0.21 -14.47 6.95
C ILE A 89 -0.91 -14.37 7.98
N LEU A 90 -1.83 -13.43 7.77
CA LEU A 90 -3.10 -13.38 8.47
C LEU A 90 -4.12 -14.24 7.71
N ARG A 91 -4.54 -15.34 8.33
CA ARG A 91 -5.57 -16.22 7.78
C ARG A 91 -6.93 -15.78 8.29
N MET A 92 -7.85 -15.50 7.36
CA MET A 92 -9.22 -15.09 7.64
C MET A 92 -10.19 -15.93 6.79
N GLY A 93 -10.55 -17.11 7.29
CA GLY A 93 -11.32 -18.09 6.51
C GLY A 93 -10.53 -18.55 5.28
N GLN A 94 -11.05 -18.31 4.07
CA GLN A 94 -10.36 -18.63 2.81
C GLN A 94 -9.36 -17.55 2.37
N GLN A 95 -9.37 -16.37 2.99
CA GLN A 95 -8.44 -15.29 2.64
C GLN A 95 -7.13 -15.44 3.42
N ALA A 96 -6.02 -15.27 2.72
CA ALA A 96 -4.68 -15.22 3.27
C ALA A 96 -4.06 -13.86 2.91
N ILE A 97 -3.84 -13.02 3.92
CA ILE A 97 -3.33 -11.66 3.73
C ILE A 97 -1.87 -11.64 4.20
N PRO A 98 -0.89 -11.39 3.32
CA PRO A 98 0.51 -11.33 3.72
C PRO A 98 0.77 -10.06 4.54
N LEU A 99 1.30 -10.24 5.75
CA LEU A 99 1.61 -9.17 6.68
C LEU A 99 2.99 -9.40 7.30
N LYS A 100 3.68 -8.33 7.66
CA LYS A 100 4.84 -8.42 8.55
C LYS A 100 4.43 -8.79 9.97
N ASP A 101 3.34 -8.17 10.43
CA ASP A 101 2.83 -8.33 11.79
C ASP A 101 1.35 -7.97 11.86
N PHE A 102 0.65 -8.55 12.84
CA PHE A 102 -0.76 -8.32 13.12
C PHE A 102 -0.97 -8.39 14.63
N ALA A 103 -1.59 -7.40 15.24
CA ALA A 103 -1.98 -7.49 16.64
C ALA A 103 -3.40 -6.96 16.84
N ALA A 104 -4.19 -7.63 17.66
CA ALA A 104 -5.52 -7.21 18.07
C ALA A 104 -5.56 -7.04 19.59
N ILE A 105 -5.95 -5.86 20.05
CA ILE A 105 -5.93 -5.51 21.47
C ILE A 105 -7.29 -4.95 21.84
N ARG A 106 -7.84 -5.35 22.99
CA ARG A 106 -9.06 -4.76 23.54
C ARG A 106 -8.72 -3.92 24.77
N ARG A 107 -9.04 -2.63 24.74
CA ARG A 107 -8.87 -1.71 25.89
C ARG A 107 -10.13 -0.88 26.07
N ASN A 108 -10.64 -0.82 27.30
CA ASN A 108 -11.80 0.00 27.65
C ASN A 108 -13.04 -0.23 26.75
N GLY A 109 -13.24 -1.48 26.30
CA GLY A 109 -14.34 -1.84 25.40
C GLY A 109 -14.10 -1.56 23.91
N VAL A 110 -13.00 -0.89 23.55
CA VAL A 110 -12.58 -0.65 22.16
C VAL A 110 -11.66 -1.79 21.71
N LEU A 111 -11.93 -2.32 20.52
CA LEU A 111 -11.06 -3.24 19.80
C LEU A 111 -10.16 -2.44 18.86
N THR A 112 -8.87 -2.48 19.11
CA THR A 112 -7.85 -1.90 18.24
C THR A 112 -7.19 -3.02 17.45
N VAL A 113 -7.13 -2.87 16.12
CA VAL A 113 -6.41 -3.77 15.22
C VAL A 113 -5.22 -3.02 14.63
N HIS A 114 -4.04 -3.59 14.83
CA HIS A 114 -2.78 -3.15 14.27
C HIS A 114 -2.38 -4.07 13.12
N LEU A 115 -2.17 -3.51 11.94
CA LEU A 115 -1.71 -4.20 10.74
C LEU A 115 -0.35 -3.64 10.33
N CYS A 116 0.63 -4.51 10.11
CA CYS A 116 1.91 -4.12 9.57
C CYS A 116 2.14 -4.82 8.23
N PHE A 117 2.19 -4.05 7.15
CA PHE A 117 2.53 -4.56 5.81
C PHE A 117 4.02 -4.33 5.52
N GLN A 118 4.59 -5.10 4.60
CA GLN A 118 5.88 -4.75 3.99
C GLN A 118 5.63 -4.12 2.63
N ALA A 119 6.05 -2.88 2.45
CA ALA A 119 5.91 -2.19 1.19
C ALA A 119 6.98 -1.11 1.02
N PRO A 120 7.35 -0.78 -0.22
CA PRO A 120 8.31 0.27 -0.45
C PRO A 120 7.66 1.65 -0.24
N THR A 121 8.41 2.59 0.31
CA THR A 121 7.97 3.99 0.48
C THR A 121 7.87 4.74 -0.85
N ARG A 122 8.67 4.32 -1.83
CA ARG A 122 8.73 4.87 -3.19
C ARG A 122 8.85 3.74 -4.22
N ALA A 123 8.42 3.98 -5.45
CA ALA A 123 8.55 3.03 -6.55
C ALA A 123 10.01 2.54 -6.69
N GLY A 124 10.22 1.22 -6.60
CA GLY A 124 11.55 0.60 -6.69
C GLY A 124 12.47 0.79 -5.46
N GLY A 125 11.95 1.32 -4.35
CA GLY A 125 12.69 1.42 -3.08
C GLY A 125 12.76 0.10 -2.30
N PRO A 126 13.54 0.05 -1.20
CA PRO A 126 13.55 -1.11 -0.30
C PRO A 126 12.20 -1.30 0.37
N LEU A 127 11.87 -2.56 0.72
CA LEU A 127 10.65 -2.88 1.47
C LEU A 127 10.81 -2.43 2.92
N GLU A 128 9.87 -1.62 3.39
CA GLU A 128 9.85 -1.10 4.75
C GLU A 128 8.53 -1.48 5.45
N PRO A 129 8.54 -1.66 6.79
CA PRO A 129 7.32 -1.88 7.54
C PRO A 129 6.39 -0.66 7.51
N ARG A 130 5.12 -0.88 7.19
CA ARG A 130 4.05 0.13 7.15
C ARG A 130 2.98 -0.24 8.15
N HIS A 131 2.85 0.56 9.19
CA HIS A 131 1.94 0.31 10.31
C HIS A 131 0.63 1.07 10.14
N PHE A 132 -0.48 0.36 10.28
CA PHE A 132 -1.83 0.91 10.27
C PHE A 132 -2.55 0.45 11.53
N SER A 133 -3.29 1.35 12.16
CA SER A 133 -4.04 1.05 13.39
C SER A 133 -5.45 1.57 13.24
N PHE A 134 -6.43 0.72 13.57
CA PHE A 134 -7.84 1.03 13.45
C PHE A 134 -8.55 0.66 14.75
N ASP A 135 -9.51 1.48 15.15
CA ASP A 135 -10.27 1.31 16.40
C ASP A 135 -11.75 1.02 16.10
N TRP A 136 -12.34 0.13 16.89
CA TRP A 136 -13.77 -0.16 16.84
C TRP A 136 -14.42 -0.25 18.24
N PRO A 137 -15.55 0.43 18.49
CA PRO A 137 -16.16 1.44 17.61
C PRO A 137 -15.23 2.65 17.44
N ALA A 138 -15.25 3.26 16.25
CA ALA A 138 -14.43 4.43 15.96
C ALA A 138 -14.78 5.57 16.95
N ALA A 139 -13.76 6.26 17.45
CA ALA A 139 -13.95 7.39 18.35
C ALA A 139 -14.90 8.42 17.72
N GLY A 140 -16.03 8.70 18.38
CA GLY A 140 -17.02 9.70 17.91
C GLY A 140 -18.25 9.14 17.18
N VAL A 141 -18.41 7.82 17.04
CA VAL A 141 -19.68 7.24 16.55
C VAL A 141 -20.68 7.15 17.72
N PRO A 142 -21.80 7.91 17.70
CA PRO A 142 -22.83 7.81 18.74
C PRO A 142 -23.45 6.41 18.73
N ARG A 143 -23.70 5.89 19.95
CA ARG A 143 -24.24 4.55 20.21
C ARG A 143 -25.69 4.41 19.74
#